data_AF-A0AAP3CL03-F1
#
_entry.id   AF-A0AAP3CL03-F1
#
_cell.length_a   1.000
_cell.length_b   1.000
_cell.length_c   1.000
_cell.angle_alpha   90.00
_cell.angle_beta   90.00
_cell.angle_gamma   90.00
#
_symmetry.space_group_name_H-M   'P 1'
#
loop_
_entity.id
_entity.type
_entity.pdbx_description
1 polymer ?
#
loop_
_entity_poly.entity_id
_entity_poly.type
_entity_poly.pdbx_seq_one_letter_code
_entity_poly.pdbx_strand_id
1 'polypeptide(L)'
;YSYSWSVLIYPIFLFVINKIRSVRNIVSLDVHSSIWDTFFLAYKKEKKNDETPPQIVEIYYLSKPEIKMYGAISNMSRPFEAERALILHEPDEWKQAYETYKYPVKRTYVDTKSGLVVNELDNSKHIFTK
;
A
#
# COMPACT_ATOMS: atom_id res chain seq x y z
N TYR A 1 -28.41 21.49 14.84
CA TYR A 1 -27.33 21.44 15.86
C TYR A 1 -26.81 20.03 16.19
N SER A 2 -27.12 18.97 15.43
CA SER A 2 -26.66 17.59 15.71
C SER A 2 -25.49 17.13 14.83
N TYR A 3 -25.31 17.73 13.64
CA TYR A 3 -24.27 17.30 12.68
C TYR A 3 -22.85 17.67 13.11
N SER A 4 -22.66 18.84 13.74
CA SER A 4 -21.36 19.37 14.15
C SER A 4 -20.68 18.61 15.30
N TRP A 5 -21.47 17.92 16.14
CA TRP A 5 -20.92 17.15 17.28
C TRP A 5 -20.29 15.83 16.84
N SER A 6 -20.83 15.17 15.82
CA SER A 6 -20.33 13.87 15.34
C SER A 6 -18.92 13.93 14.74
N VAL A 7 -18.61 15.02 14.01
CA VAL A 7 -17.33 15.20 13.31
C VAL A 7 -16.18 15.51 14.27
N LEU A 8 -16.46 16.18 15.40
CA LEU A 8 -15.44 16.58 16.37
C LEU A 8 -15.13 15.51 17.43
N ILE A 9 -16.11 14.68 17.80
CA ILE A 9 -15.92 13.63 18.82
C ILE A 9 -15.18 12.42 18.26
N TYR A 10 -15.45 12.07 17.00
CA TYR A 10 -14.85 10.90 16.33
C TYR A 10 -13.31 10.85 16.39
N PRO A 11 -12.56 11.94 16.07
CA PRO A 11 -11.09 11.91 16.16
C PRO A 11 -10.58 11.77 17.61
N ILE A 12 -11.28 12.34 18.59
CA ILE A 12 -10.91 12.23 20.02
C ILE A 12 -11.10 10.80 20.50
N PHE A 13 -12.22 10.18 20.11
CA PHE A 13 -12.52 8.79 20.44
C PHE A 13 -11.50 7.82 19.85
N LEU A 14 -11.11 8.02 18.58
CA LEU A 14 -10.06 7.24 17.94
C LEU A 14 -8.71 7.40 18.62
N PHE A 15 -8.35 8.62 19.06
CA PHE A 15 -7.10 8.87 19.78
C PHE A 15 -7.05 8.08 21.11
N VAL A 16 -8.14 8.08 21.87
CA VAL A 16 -8.24 7.34 23.14
C VAL A 16 -8.13 5.83 22.92
N ILE A 17 -8.84 5.29 21.92
CA ILE A 17 -8.77 3.87 21.60
C ILE A 17 -7.37 3.48 21.13
N ASN A 18 -6.75 4.27 20.27
CA ASN A 18 -5.40 4.01 19.77
C ASN A 18 -4.35 4.06 20.89
N LYS A 19 -4.54 4.93 21.89
CA LYS A 19 -3.71 4.95 23.10
C LYS A 19 -3.84 3.65 23.90
N ILE A 20 -5.06 3.16 24.11
CA ILE A 20 -5.31 1.90 24.84
C ILE A 20 -4.78 0.68 24.05
N ARG A 21 -4.93 0.68 22.72
CA ARG A 21 -4.42 -0.38 21.84
C ARG A 21 -2.90 -0.40 21.80
N SER A 22 -2.25 0.75 21.71
CA SER A 22 -0.78 0.89 21.78
C SER A 22 -0.22 0.33 23.09
N VAL A 23 -0.86 0.62 24.23
CA VAL A 23 -0.50 0.04 25.54
C VAL A 23 -0.67 -1.48 25.58
N ARG A 24 -1.58 -2.04 24.78
CA ARG A 24 -1.85 -3.48 24.68
C ARG A 24 -1.09 -4.18 23.53
N ASN A 25 -0.15 -3.51 22.87
CA ASN A 25 0.53 -4.01 21.64
C ASN A 25 -0.43 -4.42 20.52
N ILE A 26 -1.60 -3.79 20.43
CA ILE A 26 -2.58 -3.99 19.37
C ILE A 26 -2.41 -2.86 18.35
N VAL A 27 -2.39 -3.21 17.06
CA VAL A 27 -2.29 -2.24 15.96
C VAL A 27 -3.37 -1.16 16.09
N SER A 28 -2.97 0.10 15.92
CA SER A 28 -3.86 1.26 15.93
C SER A 28 -4.94 1.10 14.86
N LEU A 29 -6.18 1.46 15.22
CA LEU A 29 -7.24 1.61 14.24
C LEU A 29 -6.90 2.81 13.35
N ASP A 30 -6.63 2.53 12.08
CA ASP A 30 -6.61 3.54 11.03
C ASP A 30 -8.07 3.88 10.67
N VAL A 31 -8.33 5.12 10.27
CA VAL A 31 -9.66 5.56 9.82
C VAL A 31 -10.08 4.84 8.53
N HIS A 32 -9.09 4.28 7.84
CA HIS A 32 -9.23 3.55 6.59
C HIS A 32 -9.52 2.06 6.86
N SER A 33 -10.56 1.56 6.19
CA SER A 33 -11.22 0.28 6.52
C SER A 33 -10.49 -0.94 5.96
N SER A 34 -9.59 -0.73 4.99
CA SER A 34 -8.84 -1.79 4.35
C SER A 34 -7.41 -1.36 4.00
N ILE A 35 -6.50 -2.31 3.93
CA ILE A 35 -5.12 -2.10 3.44
C ILE A 35 -5.10 -1.50 2.03
N TRP A 36 -6.12 -1.81 1.22
CA TRP A 36 -6.30 -1.24 -0.11
C TRP A 36 -6.69 0.23 -0.05
N ASP A 37 -7.43 0.66 0.95
CA ASP A 37 -7.76 2.08 1.17
C ASP A 37 -6.48 2.84 1.49
N THR A 38 -5.65 2.30 2.41
CA THR A 38 -4.37 2.88 2.79
C THR A 38 -3.42 2.95 1.60
N PHE A 39 -3.34 1.87 0.81
CA PHE A 39 -2.53 1.80 -0.40
C PHE A 39 -3.00 2.77 -1.48
N PHE A 40 -4.32 2.80 -1.77
CA PHE A 40 -4.93 3.68 -2.76
C PHE A 40 -4.75 5.15 -2.40
N LEU A 41 -4.91 5.51 -1.13
CA LEU A 41 -4.70 6.88 -0.67
C LEU A 41 -3.24 7.29 -0.75
N ALA A 42 -2.30 6.38 -0.44
CA ALA A 42 -0.88 6.62 -0.64
C ALA A 42 -0.58 6.87 -2.13
N TYR A 43 -1.02 5.98 -3.03
CA TYR A 43 -0.85 6.11 -4.47
C TYR A 43 -1.45 7.42 -5.01
N LYS A 44 -2.70 7.75 -4.65
CA LYS A 44 -3.37 8.96 -5.12
C LYS A 44 -2.69 10.23 -4.61
N LYS A 45 -2.11 10.21 -3.40
CA LYS A 45 -1.37 11.33 -2.85
C LYS A 45 -0.05 11.56 -3.60
N GLU A 46 0.64 10.48 -3.97
CA GLU A 46 1.88 10.55 -4.75
C GLU A 46 1.61 10.99 -6.19
N LYS A 47 0.60 10.40 -6.87
CA LYS A 47 0.20 10.75 -8.25
C LYS A 47 -0.28 12.20 -8.44
N LYS A 48 -0.71 12.90 -7.38
CA LYS A 48 -1.12 14.31 -7.48
C LYS A 48 0.02 15.26 -7.89
N ASN A 49 1.27 14.81 -7.77
CA ASN A 49 2.42 15.53 -8.25
C ASN A 49 2.83 14.91 -9.59
N ASP A 50 2.52 15.59 -10.71
CA ASP A 50 2.77 15.11 -12.08
C ASP A 50 4.26 14.83 -12.39
N GLU A 51 5.18 15.29 -11.53
CA GLU A 51 6.63 15.03 -11.65
C GLU A 51 7.10 13.77 -10.88
N THR A 52 6.22 13.06 -10.18
CA THR A 52 6.63 11.87 -9.43
C THR A 52 6.89 10.67 -10.35
N PRO A 53 8.00 9.94 -10.15
CA PRO A 53 8.26 8.72 -10.90
C PRO A 53 7.17 7.68 -10.65
N PRO A 54 6.91 6.79 -11.61
CA PRO A 54 5.88 5.77 -11.47
C PRO A 54 6.14 4.89 -10.23
N GLN A 55 5.10 4.67 -9.43
CA GLN A 55 5.19 3.81 -8.26
C GLN A 55 5.28 2.34 -8.71
N ILE A 56 6.40 1.70 -8.40
CA ILE A 56 6.67 0.31 -8.79
C ILE A 56 6.39 -0.61 -7.61
N VAL A 57 5.76 -1.73 -7.91
CA VAL A 57 5.42 -2.74 -6.90
C VAL A 57 5.91 -4.12 -7.27
N GLU A 58 6.16 -4.90 -6.24
CA GLU A 58 6.31 -6.35 -6.28
C GLU A 58 5.06 -6.97 -5.61
N ILE A 59 4.45 -7.96 -6.24
CA ILE A 59 3.20 -8.59 -5.79
C ILE A 59 3.37 -10.10 -5.78
N TYR A 60 2.95 -10.73 -4.69
CA TYR A 60 2.94 -12.18 -4.56
C TYR A 60 1.89 -12.65 -3.54
N TYR A 61 1.59 -13.95 -3.54
CA TYR A 61 0.77 -14.57 -2.51
C TYR A 61 1.63 -15.21 -1.44
N LEU A 62 1.25 -15.08 -0.16
CA LEU A 62 1.93 -15.73 0.98
C LEU A 62 2.05 -17.25 0.82
N SER A 63 1.08 -17.88 0.15
CA SER A 63 1.12 -19.32 -0.14
C SER A 63 2.18 -19.71 -1.18
N LYS A 64 2.63 -18.75 -2.01
CA LYS A 64 3.55 -18.96 -3.12
C LYS A 64 4.51 -17.75 -3.26
N PRO A 65 5.40 -17.53 -2.28
CA PRO A 65 6.27 -16.35 -2.24
C PRO A 65 7.30 -16.34 -3.39
N GLU A 66 7.55 -17.48 -4.02
CA GLU A 66 8.45 -17.61 -5.17
C GLU A 66 7.87 -17.00 -6.46
N ILE A 67 6.54 -16.95 -6.58
CA ILE A 67 5.85 -16.46 -7.78
C ILE A 67 5.52 -14.99 -7.57
N LYS A 68 6.44 -14.14 -8.05
CA LYS A 68 6.38 -12.69 -7.90
C LYS A 68 6.08 -12.02 -9.22
N MET A 69 5.20 -11.04 -9.19
CA MET A 69 4.91 -10.12 -10.29
C MET A 69 5.49 -8.75 -9.94
N TYR A 70 5.98 -8.04 -10.94
CA TYR A 70 6.50 -6.69 -10.79
C TYR A 70 5.73 -5.77 -11.73
N GLY A 71 5.74 -4.47 -11.48
CA GLY A 71 5.21 -3.51 -12.46
C GLY A 71 4.95 -2.13 -11.89
N ALA A 72 4.81 -1.16 -12.79
CA ALA A 72 4.41 0.20 -12.47
C ALA A 72 2.88 0.30 -12.36
N ILE A 73 2.38 0.96 -11.32
CA ILE A 73 0.94 1.10 -11.10
C ILE A 73 0.39 2.26 -11.93
N SER A 74 -0.54 1.96 -12.83
CA SER A 74 -1.28 3.00 -13.56
C SER A 74 -2.66 3.28 -13.00
N ASN A 75 -3.36 2.24 -12.57
CA ASN A 75 -4.72 2.35 -12.10
C ASN A 75 -5.07 1.22 -11.12
N MET A 76 -6.02 1.52 -10.24
CA MET A 76 -6.50 0.58 -9.23
C MET A 76 -8.01 0.76 -9.06
N SER A 77 -8.71 -0.36 -8.81
CA SER A 77 -10.12 -0.38 -8.39
C SER A 77 -10.34 0.52 -7.17
N ARG A 78 -11.51 1.14 -7.09
CA ARG A 78 -11.82 2.01 -5.96
C ARG A 78 -11.93 1.19 -4.67
N PRO A 79 -11.60 1.78 -3.50
CA PRO A 79 -11.71 1.13 -2.19
C PRO A 79 -13.02 0.38 -1.90
N PHE A 80 -14.15 0.88 -2.44
CA PHE A 80 -15.49 0.35 -2.20
C PHE A 80 -15.97 -0.64 -3.28
N GLU A 81 -15.18 -0.92 -4.30
CA GLU A 81 -15.52 -1.92 -5.32
C GLU A 81 -15.35 -3.33 -4.72
N ALA A 82 -16.33 -4.19 -4.97
CA ALA A 82 -16.36 -5.55 -4.43
C ALA A 82 -15.22 -6.41 -4.99
N GLU A 83 -14.84 -6.16 -6.24
CA GLU A 83 -13.70 -6.79 -6.89
C GLU A 83 -12.52 -5.82 -6.92
N ARG A 84 -11.36 -6.30 -6.46
CA ARG A 84 -10.14 -5.52 -6.40
C ARG A 84 -9.30 -5.81 -7.64
N ALA A 85 -8.97 -4.78 -8.39
CA ALA A 85 -8.14 -4.86 -9.59
C ALA A 85 -6.97 -3.88 -9.48
N LEU A 86 -5.78 -4.35 -9.86
CA LEU A 86 -4.57 -3.55 -9.95
C LEU A 86 -3.99 -3.71 -11.34
N ILE A 87 -3.84 -2.59 -12.06
CA ILE A 87 -3.27 -2.58 -13.40
C ILE A 87 -1.78 -2.26 -13.29
N LEU A 88 -0.97 -3.22 -13.73
CA LEU A 88 0.48 -3.10 -13.80
C LEU A 88 0.90 -2.84 -15.24
N HIS A 89 1.78 -1.86 -15.45
CA HIS A 89 2.47 -1.65 -16.72
C HIS A 89 3.83 -2.34 -16.72
N GLU A 90 4.19 -2.84 -17.90
CA GLU A 90 5.52 -3.38 -18.23
C GLU A 90 6.03 -4.42 -17.20
N PRO A 91 5.22 -5.43 -16.83
CA PRO A 91 5.56 -6.30 -15.71
C PRO A 91 6.86 -7.09 -15.93
N ASP A 92 7.14 -7.47 -17.18
CA ASP A 92 8.35 -8.21 -17.55
C ASP A 92 9.61 -7.32 -17.50
N GLU A 93 9.50 -6.06 -17.93
CA GLU A 93 10.63 -5.11 -17.89
C GLU A 93 11.00 -4.78 -16.45
N TRP A 94 9.99 -4.54 -15.60
CA TRP A 94 10.22 -4.28 -14.18
C TRP A 94 10.77 -5.49 -13.44
N LYS A 95 10.41 -6.70 -13.87
CA LYS A 95 11.02 -7.92 -13.33
C LYS A 95 12.51 -7.99 -13.66
N GLN A 96 12.88 -7.75 -14.92
CA GLN A 96 14.30 -7.72 -15.34
C GLN A 96 15.08 -6.61 -14.63
N ALA A 97 14.47 -5.43 -14.46
CA ALA A 97 15.07 -4.32 -13.73
C ALA A 97 15.29 -4.68 -12.25
N TYR A 98 14.32 -5.33 -11.60
CA TYR A 98 14.47 -5.79 -10.23
C TYR A 98 15.56 -6.85 -10.08
N GLU A 99 15.66 -7.78 -11.01
CA GLU A 99 16.73 -8.79 -11.03
C GLU A 99 18.13 -8.16 -11.10
N THR A 100 18.25 -7.02 -11.80
CA THR A 100 19.51 -6.27 -11.98
C THR A 100 19.83 -5.36 -10.79
N TYR A 101 18.89 -4.52 -10.37
CA TYR A 101 19.14 -3.42 -9.43
C TYR A 101 18.74 -3.72 -7.98
N LYS A 102 17.97 -4.79 -7.75
CA LYS A 102 17.49 -5.23 -6.44
C LYS A 102 16.91 -4.08 -5.60
N TYR A 103 15.89 -3.42 -6.14
CA TYR A 103 15.25 -2.28 -5.48
C TYR A 103 14.81 -2.64 -4.06
N PRO A 104 15.15 -1.82 -3.04
CA PRO A 104 14.74 -2.08 -1.68
C PRO A 104 13.25 -1.82 -1.50
N VAL A 105 12.62 -2.60 -0.61
CA VAL A 105 11.20 -2.43 -0.26
C VAL A 105 11.05 -1.23 0.68
N LYS A 106 10.27 -0.23 0.27
CA LYS A 106 9.93 0.96 1.06
C LYS A 106 8.82 0.64 2.06
N ARG A 107 7.78 -0.09 1.62
CA ARG A 107 6.62 -0.48 2.42
C ARG A 107 6.06 -1.81 1.94
N THR A 108 5.51 -2.57 2.87
CA THR A 108 4.83 -3.84 2.59
C THR A 108 3.39 -3.76 3.08
N TYR A 109 2.46 -4.11 2.21
CA TYR A 109 1.03 -4.16 2.45
C TYR A 109 0.57 -5.61 2.33
N VAL A 110 -0.05 -6.16 3.38
CA VAL A 110 -0.41 -7.59 3.45
C VAL A 110 -1.90 -7.75 3.70
N ASP A 111 -2.65 -8.17 2.68
CA ASP A 111 -4.06 -8.56 2.85
C ASP A 111 -4.13 -9.95 3.49
N THR A 112 -4.34 -9.98 4.82
CA THR A 112 -4.36 -11.21 5.61
C THR A 112 -5.51 -12.15 5.27
N LYS A 113 -6.56 -11.69 4.59
CA LYS A 113 -7.68 -12.54 4.16
C LYS A 113 -7.37 -13.30 2.88
N SER A 114 -6.85 -12.59 1.87
CA SER A 114 -6.50 -13.19 0.57
C SER A 114 -5.08 -13.78 0.55
N GLY A 115 -4.24 -13.39 1.51
CA GLY A 115 -2.82 -13.71 1.52
C GLY A 115 -2.02 -12.93 0.47
N LEU A 116 -2.59 -11.90 -0.14
CA LEU A 116 -1.87 -11.07 -1.11
C LEU A 116 -0.91 -10.12 -0.40
N VAL A 117 0.33 -10.07 -0.90
CA VAL A 117 1.35 -9.11 -0.48
C VAL A 117 1.66 -8.17 -1.62
N VAL A 118 1.68 -6.87 -1.33
CA VAL A 118 2.10 -5.81 -2.23
C VAL A 118 3.24 -5.05 -1.57
N ASN A 119 4.42 -5.14 -2.17
CA ASN A 119 5.63 -4.42 -1.76
C ASN A 119 5.79 -3.19 -2.65
N GLU A 120 5.89 -2.02 -2.05
CA GLU A 120 6.29 -0.79 -2.71
C GLU A 120 7.83 -0.74 -2.81
N LEU A 121 8.35 -0.62 -4.03
CA LEU A 121 9.78 -0.61 -4.30
C LEU A 121 10.31 0.82 -4.41
N ASP A 122 11.46 1.07 -3.80
CA ASP A 122 12.16 2.35 -3.92
C ASP A 122 13.07 2.33 -5.16
N ASN A 123 12.55 2.81 -6.28
CA ASN A 123 13.31 2.96 -7.53
C ASN A 123 14.42 4.01 -7.44
N SER A 124 14.31 4.98 -6.51
CA SER A 124 15.27 6.08 -6.40
C SER A 124 16.64 5.65 -5.85
N LYS A 125 16.68 4.47 -5.22
CA LYS A 125 17.89 3.91 -4.60
C LYS A 125 18.28 2.62 -5.30
N HIS A 126 19.27 2.71 -6.17
CA HIS A 126 19.92 1.53 -6.73
C HIS A 126 20.94 0.97 -5.74
N ILE A 127 20.79 -0.30 -5.36
CA ILE A 127 21.84 -1.03 -4.66
C ILE A 127 22.73 -1.61 -5.76
N PHE A 128 23.95 -1.06 -5.92
CA PHE A 128 24.95 -1.69 -6.77
C PHE A 128 25.41 -2.99 -6.10
N THR A 129 24.85 -4.12 -6.52
CA THR A 129 25.45 -5.43 -6.24
C THR A 129 26.68 -5.58 -7.13
N LYS A 130 27.86 -5.55 -6.50
CA LYS A 130 29.19 -5.71 -7.10
C LYS A 130 29.50 -7.18 -7.36
#